data_AF-A0A7W7XYI0-F1
#
_entry.id   AF-A0A7W7XYI0-F1
#
_cell.length_a   1.000
_cell.length_b   1.000
_cell.length_c   1.000
_cell.angle_alpha   90.00
_cell.angle_beta   90.00
_cell.angle_gamma   90.00
#
_symmetry.space_group_name_H-M   'P 1'
#
loop_
_entity.id
_entity.type
_entity.pdbx_description
1 polymer ?
#
loop_
_entity_poly.entity_id
_entity_poly.type
_entity_poly.pdbx_seq_one_letter_code
_entity_poly.pdbx_strand_id
1 'polypeptide(L)'
;MLLAGVWLFAQAQPVTVYRCVDDEGLVSLQDQPCPSGQRQERRELERPLEPARPPPTSLVPPVPPPAEPGPAPAPAPPPEPQAALSPPPLWECQTWDGKTYDSETGETIPRCVPLAVLGWDMRGLPPEQAAACQWVRDTCRRLDDAAACARWRFLRAEAERDLRFAFSDTRAQAEAEFARRVDIVARYCR
;
A
#
# COMPACT_ATOMS: atom_id res chain seq x y z
N MET A 1 -41.40 -13.85 -19.74
CA MET A 1 -40.63 -14.68 -18.79
C MET A 1 -39.53 -13.83 -18.22
N LEU A 2 -39.62 -13.45 -16.94
CA LEU A 2 -38.60 -12.68 -16.22
C LEU A 2 -37.53 -13.65 -15.73
N LEU A 3 -36.27 -13.46 -16.14
CA LEU A 3 -35.11 -14.16 -15.59
C LEU A 3 -34.66 -13.44 -14.32
N ALA A 4 -34.96 -14.04 -13.17
CA ALA A 4 -34.44 -13.61 -11.87
C ALA A 4 -32.95 -13.96 -11.79
N GLY A 5 -32.09 -12.94 -11.83
CA GLY A 5 -30.66 -13.09 -11.54
C GLY A 5 -30.45 -13.34 -10.06
N VAL A 6 -29.96 -14.53 -9.71
CA VAL A 6 -29.55 -14.86 -8.34
C VAL A 6 -28.19 -14.23 -8.08
N TRP A 7 -28.15 -13.19 -7.25
CA TRP A 7 -26.92 -12.64 -6.70
C TRP A 7 -26.49 -13.51 -5.51
N LEU A 8 -25.33 -14.16 -5.60
CA LEU A 8 -24.68 -14.74 -4.42
C LEU A 8 -23.94 -13.62 -3.67
N PHE A 9 -24.50 -13.20 -2.55
CA PHE A 9 -23.79 -12.38 -1.56
C PHE A 9 -22.82 -13.28 -0.79
N ALA A 10 -21.52 -12.97 -0.85
CA ALA A 10 -20.54 -13.62 0.00
C ALA A 10 -20.68 -13.06 1.43
N GLN A 11 -20.98 -13.92 2.40
CA GLN A 11 -21.22 -13.54 3.79
C GLN A 11 -19.90 -13.53 4.56
N ALA A 12 -19.67 -12.47 5.35
CA ALA A 12 -18.57 -12.42 6.32
C ALA A 12 -18.74 -13.58 7.32
N GLN A 13 -17.72 -14.42 7.45
CA GLN A 13 -17.78 -15.55 8.39
C GLN A 13 -17.30 -15.08 9.77
N PRO A 14 -18.09 -15.31 10.85
CA PRO A 14 -17.68 -14.96 12.20
C PRO A 14 -16.55 -15.87 12.67
N VAL A 15 -15.53 -15.29 13.28
CA VAL A 15 -14.41 -15.99 13.92
C VAL A 15 -14.43 -15.69 15.41
N THR A 16 -14.44 -16.72 16.24
CA THR A 16 -14.28 -16.57 17.69
C THR A 16 -12.80 -16.47 18.05
N VAL A 17 -12.43 -15.45 18.81
CA VAL A 17 -11.12 -15.31 19.45
C VAL A 17 -11.31 -15.23 20.96
N TYR A 18 -10.50 -15.97 21.71
CA TYR A 18 -10.48 -15.94 23.17
C TYR A 18 -9.32 -15.07 23.64
N ARG A 19 -9.63 -14.11 24.51
CA ARG A 19 -8.66 -13.34 25.27
C ARG A 19 -8.50 -13.98 26.64
N CYS A 20 -7.30 -14.47 26.91
CA CYS A 20 -6.97 -15.15 28.15
C CYS A 20 -6.06 -14.25 28.99
N VAL A 21 -6.38 -14.13 30.27
CA VAL A 21 -5.55 -13.40 31.25
C VAL A 21 -5.16 -14.37 32.35
N ASP A 22 -3.86 -14.56 32.55
CA ASP A 22 -3.35 -15.41 33.64
C ASP A 22 -3.32 -14.68 34.99
N ASP A 23 -2.82 -15.37 36.01
CA ASP A 23 -2.67 -14.88 37.37
C ASP A 23 -1.60 -13.79 37.52
N GLU A 24 -0.63 -13.74 36.61
CA GLU A 24 0.38 -12.69 36.49
C GLU A 24 -0.15 -11.44 35.75
N GLY A 25 -1.34 -11.54 35.16
CA GLY A 25 -1.99 -10.47 34.41
C GLY A 25 -1.53 -10.34 32.95
N LEU A 26 -0.76 -11.31 32.44
CA LEU A 26 -0.35 -11.38 31.05
C LEU A 26 -1.54 -11.76 30.18
N VAL A 27 -1.59 -11.17 28.98
CA VAL A 27 -2.72 -11.29 28.06
C VAL A 27 -2.29 -12.04 26.81
N SER A 28 -3.02 -13.09 26.45
CA SER A 28 -2.87 -13.82 25.20
C SER A 28 -4.17 -13.86 24.39
N LEU A 29 -4.03 -14.02 23.07
CA LEU A 29 -5.15 -14.18 22.14
C LEU A 29 -4.98 -15.51 21.40
N GLN A 30 -6.05 -16.31 21.35
CA GLN A 30 -6.02 -17.62 20.72
C GLN A 30 -7.40 -18.02 20.16
N ASP A 31 -7.40 -19.02 19.30
CA ASP A 31 -8.59 -19.60 18.66
C ASP A 31 -9.26 -20.71 19.50
N GLN A 32 -8.62 -21.13 20.59
CA GLN A 32 -9.12 -22.15 21.52
C GLN A 32 -9.53 -21.57 22.88
N PRO A 33 -10.46 -22.21 23.63
CA PRO A 33 -10.80 -21.77 24.98
C PRO A 33 -9.58 -21.65 25.90
N CYS A 34 -9.65 -20.74 26.89
CA CYS A 34 -8.53 -20.48 27.78
C CYS A 34 -8.23 -21.71 28.64
N PRO A 35 -6.95 -22.00 28.91
CA PRO A 35 -6.58 -23.02 29.90
C PRO A 35 -7.22 -22.75 31.26
N SER A 36 -7.50 -23.82 32.01
CA SER A 36 -8.09 -23.72 33.35
C SER A 36 -7.28 -22.82 34.28
N GLY A 37 -7.95 -21.93 34.99
CA GLY A 37 -7.32 -20.97 35.91
C GLY A 37 -7.11 -19.57 35.32
N GLN A 38 -7.24 -19.40 34.01
CA GLN A 38 -7.17 -18.08 33.36
C GLN A 38 -8.55 -17.42 33.25
N ARG A 39 -8.59 -16.08 33.30
CA ARG A 39 -9.81 -15.31 33.02
C ARG A 39 -10.04 -15.25 31.51
N GLN A 40 -11.21 -15.72 31.08
CA GLN A 40 -11.58 -15.80 29.67
C GLN A 40 -12.56 -14.68 29.27
N GLU A 41 -12.29 -14.05 28.13
CA GLU A 41 -13.22 -13.18 27.42
C GLU A 41 -13.35 -13.66 25.97
N ARG A 42 -14.58 -13.97 25.53
CA ARG A 42 -14.87 -14.40 24.16
C ARG A 42 -15.19 -13.19 23.30
N ARG A 43 -14.52 -13.05 22.15
CA ARG A 43 -14.82 -12.01 21.16
C ARG A 43 -15.12 -12.64 19.82
N GLU A 44 -16.19 -12.15 19.18
CA GLU A 44 -16.49 -12.49 17.80
C GLU A 44 -15.93 -11.39 16.90
N LEU A 45 -15.14 -11.78 15.91
CA LEU A 45 -14.56 -10.91 14.91
C LEU A 45 -15.07 -11.33 13.53
N GLU A 46 -15.40 -10.37 12.68
CA GLU A 46 -15.74 -10.65 11.29
C GLU A 46 -14.46 -10.78 10.47
N ARG A 47 -14.35 -11.86 9.68
CA ARG A 47 -13.24 -12.00 8.73
C ARG A 47 -13.42 -10.99 7.58
N PRO A 48 -12.40 -10.18 7.25
CA PRO A 48 -12.41 -9.37 6.04
C PRO A 48 -12.60 -10.25 4.80
N LEU A 49 -13.54 -9.86 3.92
CA LEU A 49 -13.79 -10.59 2.68
C LEU A 49 -12.64 -10.35 1.70
N GLU A 50 -11.97 -11.42 1.29
CA GLU A 50 -11.06 -11.35 0.14
C GLU A 50 -11.90 -11.25 -1.16
N PRO A 51 -11.58 -10.31 -2.07
CA PRO A 51 -12.26 -10.24 -3.36
C PRO A 51 -11.98 -11.52 -4.16
N ALA A 52 -13.02 -12.05 -4.80
CA ALA A 52 -12.89 -13.24 -5.64
C ALA A 52 -11.87 -13.00 -6.76
N ARG A 53 -10.87 -13.88 -6.85
CA ARG A 53 -9.93 -13.89 -7.98
C ARG A 53 -10.71 -14.27 -9.24
N PRO A 54 -10.65 -13.49 -10.33
CA PRO A 54 -11.30 -13.89 -11.58
C PRO A 54 -10.72 -15.23 -12.08
N PRO A 55 -11.56 -16.14 -12.61
CA PRO A 55 -11.07 -17.39 -13.16
C PRO A 55 -10.12 -17.10 -14.34
N PRO A 56 -9.08 -17.92 -14.56
CA PRO A 56 -8.25 -17.77 -15.73
C PRO A 56 -9.11 -17.98 -16.98
N THR A 57 -9.23 -16.94 -17.81
CA THR A 57 -9.82 -17.08 -19.14
C THR A 57 -8.88 -17.93 -19.99
N SER A 58 -9.24 -19.19 -20.20
CA SER A 58 -8.62 -20.00 -21.23
C SER A 58 -9.14 -19.53 -22.59
N LEU A 59 -8.40 -18.65 -23.24
CA LEU A 59 -8.62 -18.33 -24.65
C LEU A 59 -7.96 -19.45 -25.46
N VAL A 60 -8.71 -20.51 -25.74
CA VAL A 60 -8.35 -21.41 -26.86
C VAL A 60 -8.90 -20.73 -28.12
N PRO A 61 -8.06 -20.13 -28.98
CA PRO A 61 -8.54 -19.57 -30.22
C PRO A 61 -9.13 -20.67 -31.10
N PRO A 62 -10.26 -20.43 -31.80
CA PRO A 62 -10.77 -21.38 -32.76
C PRO A 62 -9.75 -21.57 -33.89
N VAL A 63 -9.53 -22.83 -34.27
CA VAL A 63 -8.67 -23.19 -35.39
C VAL A 63 -9.32 -22.67 -36.69
N PRO A 64 -8.65 -21.82 -37.47
CA PRO A 64 -9.19 -21.30 -38.71
C PRO A 64 -9.31 -22.41 -39.78
N PRO A 65 -10.29 -22.32 -40.69
CA PRO A 65 -10.38 -23.24 -41.82
C PRO A 65 -9.15 -23.12 -42.75
N PRO A 66 -8.83 -24.16 -43.55
CA PRO A 66 -7.69 -24.13 -44.46
C PRO A 66 -7.84 -22.98 -45.47
N ALA A 67 -6.81 -22.13 -45.55
CA ALA A 67 -6.74 -21.03 -46.50
C ALA A 67 -6.50 -21.56 -47.93
N GLU A 68 -7.31 -21.08 -48.88
CA GLU A 68 -6.98 -21.17 -50.30
C GLU A 68 -5.74 -20.32 -50.61
N PRO A 69 -4.94 -20.65 -51.64
CA PRO A 69 -3.73 -19.89 -51.97
C PRO A 69 -4.10 -18.49 -52.47
N GLY A 70 -4.04 -17.51 -51.57
CA GLY A 70 -4.08 -16.09 -51.89
C GLY A 70 -2.74 -15.56 -52.40
N PRO A 71 -2.71 -14.37 -53.02
CA PRO A 71 -1.50 -13.75 -53.54
C PRO A 71 -0.48 -13.51 -52.41
N ALA A 72 0.80 -13.42 -52.79
CA ALA A 72 1.93 -13.24 -51.87
C ALA A 72 1.66 -12.17 -50.80
N PRO A 73 2.00 -12.43 -49.52
CA PRO A 73 1.68 -11.52 -48.43
C PRO A 73 2.37 -10.18 -48.61
N ALA A 74 1.60 -9.10 -48.46
CA ALA A 74 2.12 -7.75 -48.37
C ALA A 74 3.08 -7.64 -47.16
N PRO A 75 4.12 -6.77 -47.24
CA PRO A 75 5.03 -6.56 -46.12
C PRO A 75 4.26 -6.13 -44.87
N ALA A 76 4.62 -6.72 -43.73
CA ALA A 76 3.99 -6.41 -42.45
C ALA A 76 4.11 -4.91 -42.14
N PRO A 77 3.06 -4.29 -41.56
CA PRO A 77 3.15 -2.90 -41.13
C PRO A 77 4.27 -2.73 -40.09
N PRO A 78 4.92 -1.56 -40.03
CA PRO A 78 5.90 -1.26 -38.99
C PRO A 78 5.31 -1.49 -37.60
N PRO A 79 6.09 -1.99 -36.63
CA PRO A 79 5.60 -2.14 -35.26
C PRO A 79 5.09 -0.79 -34.74
N GLU A 80 3.91 -0.80 -34.11
CA GLU A 80 3.36 0.40 -33.48
C GLU A 80 4.34 0.93 -32.42
N PRO A 81 4.50 2.26 -32.28
CA PRO A 81 5.30 2.83 -31.21
C PRO A 81 4.73 2.36 -29.87
N GLN A 82 5.53 1.65 -29.08
CA GLN A 82 5.17 1.32 -27.71
C GLN A 82 4.97 2.64 -26.96
N ALA A 83 3.75 2.87 -26.46
CA ALA A 83 3.48 4.03 -25.60
C ALA A 83 4.45 3.98 -24.41
N ALA A 84 5.12 5.10 -24.14
CA ALA A 84 6.00 5.21 -22.99
C ALA A 84 5.21 4.88 -21.72
N LEU A 85 5.76 3.98 -20.89
CA LEU A 85 5.13 3.63 -19.62
C LEU A 85 5.34 4.79 -18.64
N SER A 86 4.26 5.35 -18.09
CA SER A 86 4.36 6.31 -17.00
C SER A 86 5.00 5.66 -15.76
N PRO A 87 5.87 6.38 -15.03
CA PRO A 87 6.48 5.87 -13.82
C PRO A 87 5.46 5.62 -12.70
N PRO A 88 5.80 4.77 -11.71
CA PRO A 88 5.03 4.66 -10.48
C PRO A 88 4.83 6.05 -9.88
N PRO A 89 3.62 6.35 -9.41
CA PRO A 89 3.30 7.69 -8.96
C PRO A 89 4.12 8.04 -7.72
N LEU A 90 4.53 9.30 -7.65
CA LEU A 90 5.28 9.84 -6.53
C LEU A 90 4.72 11.21 -6.18
N TRP A 91 4.67 11.50 -4.89
CA TRP A 91 4.18 12.75 -4.34
C TRP A 91 5.29 13.41 -3.55
N GLU A 92 5.43 14.73 -3.74
CA GLU A 92 6.18 15.57 -2.83
C GLU A 92 5.21 16.10 -1.78
N CYS A 93 5.39 15.65 -0.54
CA CYS A 93 4.59 16.05 0.59
C CYS A 93 5.35 17.07 1.43
N GLN A 94 4.62 18.02 2.00
CA GLN A 94 5.13 19.02 2.91
C GLN A 94 4.38 18.93 4.24
N THR A 95 5.15 18.84 5.31
CA THR A 95 4.64 18.87 6.68
C THR A 95 4.18 20.26 7.09
N TRP A 96 3.35 20.34 8.14
CA TRP A 96 2.94 21.64 8.69
C TRP A 96 4.13 22.52 9.14
N ASP A 97 5.24 21.90 9.57
CA ASP A 97 6.49 22.57 9.97
C ASP A 97 7.45 22.82 8.78
N GLY A 98 6.98 22.62 7.54
CA GLY A 98 7.69 22.99 6.31
C GLY A 98 8.70 21.98 5.78
N LYS A 99 8.83 20.81 6.39
CA LYS A 99 9.72 19.74 5.91
C LYS A 99 9.10 19.02 4.73
N THR A 100 9.91 18.68 3.74
CA THR A 100 9.46 17.92 2.57
C THR A 100 9.87 16.46 2.67
N TYR A 101 9.03 15.57 2.17
CA TYR A 101 9.29 14.13 2.07
C TYR A 101 8.58 13.55 0.85
N ASP A 102 9.05 12.41 0.34
CA ASP A 102 8.38 11.70 -0.74
C ASP A 102 7.38 10.69 -0.19
N SER A 103 6.25 10.56 -0.87
CA SER A 103 5.28 9.49 -0.63
C SER A 103 4.97 8.79 -1.94
N GLU A 104 4.83 7.46 -1.91
CA GLU A 104 4.39 6.65 -3.04
C GLU A 104 2.87 6.46 -3.10
N THR A 105 2.12 6.99 -2.13
CA THR A 105 0.65 6.92 -2.10
C THR A 105 0.00 8.30 -2.07
N GLY A 106 0.75 9.32 -1.61
CA GLY A 106 0.22 10.65 -1.32
C GLY A 106 -0.72 10.68 -0.11
N GLU A 107 -0.91 9.56 0.59
CA GLU A 107 -1.76 9.49 1.78
C GLU A 107 -1.05 10.09 3.00
N THR A 108 -1.78 10.86 3.79
CA THR A 108 -1.27 11.51 5.00
C THR A 108 -2.10 11.10 6.21
N ILE A 109 -1.41 10.80 7.31
CA ILE A 109 -2.06 10.54 8.59
C ILE A 109 -2.16 11.88 9.34
N PRO A 110 -3.37 12.33 9.71
CA PRO A 110 -3.50 13.55 10.49
C PRO A 110 -2.89 13.34 11.88
N ARG A 111 -2.22 14.37 12.39
CA ARG A 111 -1.60 14.34 13.72
C ARG A 111 -2.08 15.51 14.57
N CYS A 112 -2.25 15.22 15.86
CA CYS A 112 -2.68 16.15 16.88
C CYS A 112 -1.43 16.91 17.36
N VAL A 113 -1.30 18.18 16.95
CA VAL A 113 -0.18 19.05 17.35
C VAL A 113 -0.62 19.86 18.57
N PRO A 114 0.08 19.74 19.72
CA PRO A 114 -0.28 20.47 20.93
C PRO A 114 -0.32 21.98 20.68
N LEU A 115 -1.33 22.66 21.23
CA LEU A 115 -1.46 24.12 21.05
C LEU A 115 -0.24 24.89 21.58
N ALA A 116 0.42 24.40 22.63
CA ALA A 116 1.65 25.01 23.13
C ALA A 116 2.79 25.03 22.07
N VAL A 117 2.90 23.99 21.23
CA VAL A 117 3.89 23.93 20.13
C VAL A 117 3.56 24.96 19.04
N LEU A 118 2.27 25.28 18.88
CA LEU A 118 1.77 26.30 17.96
C LEU A 118 1.83 27.71 18.56
N GLY A 119 2.43 27.88 19.74
CA GLY A 119 2.67 29.18 20.37
C GLY A 119 1.53 29.72 21.24
N TRP A 120 0.53 28.90 21.57
CA TRP A 120 -0.57 29.30 22.45
C TRP A 120 -0.14 29.25 23.92
N ASP A 121 -0.50 30.26 24.71
CA ASP A 121 -0.26 30.25 26.16
C ASP A 121 -1.31 29.37 26.87
N MET A 122 -0.86 28.25 27.39
CA MET A 122 -1.70 27.25 28.06
C MET A 122 -1.62 27.33 29.59
N ARG A 123 -0.93 28.32 30.16
CA ARG A 123 -0.73 28.43 31.62
C ARG A 123 -2.03 28.79 32.34
N GLY A 124 -2.25 28.17 33.50
CA GLY A 124 -3.43 28.43 34.33
C GLY A 124 -4.72 27.79 33.83
N LEU A 125 -4.67 27.07 32.70
CA LEU A 125 -5.81 26.30 32.20
C LEU A 125 -5.95 24.96 32.95
N PRO A 126 -7.17 24.44 33.09
CA PRO A 126 -7.41 23.08 33.57
C PRO A 126 -6.67 22.01 32.72
N PRO A 127 -6.28 20.85 33.29
CA PRO A 127 -5.50 19.83 32.58
C PRO A 127 -6.12 19.35 31.26
N GLU A 128 -7.45 19.24 31.20
CA GLU A 128 -8.17 18.82 29.99
C GLU A 128 -8.05 19.84 28.86
N GLN A 129 -7.94 21.13 29.19
CA GLN A 129 -7.76 22.21 28.22
C GLN A 129 -6.28 22.37 27.85
N ALA A 130 -5.38 22.16 28.81
CA ALA A 130 -3.94 22.18 28.59
C ALA A 130 -3.46 21.10 27.59
N ALA A 131 -4.22 19.99 27.47
CA ALA A 131 -3.98 18.91 26.52
C ALA A 131 -4.62 19.14 25.13
N ALA A 132 -5.27 20.28 24.90
CA ALA A 132 -5.88 20.57 23.61
C ALA A 132 -4.86 20.62 22.48
N CYS A 133 -5.29 20.21 21.28
CA CYS A 133 -4.45 20.17 20.09
C CYS A 133 -5.21 20.57 18.83
N GLN A 134 -4.46 20.99 17.83
CA GLN A 134 -4.96 21.15 16.48
C GLN A 134 -4.62 19.90 15.67
N TRP A 135 -5.61 19.31 15.01
CA TRP A 135 -5.38 18.28 14.01
C TRP A 135 -4.84 18.92 12.74
N VAL A 136 -3.58 18.64 12.43
CA VAL A 136 -2.94 19.08 11.20
C VAL A 136 -2.80 17.91 10.23
N ARG A 137 -2.83 18.24 8.94
CA ARG A 137 -2.62 17.31 7.85
C ARG A 137 -1.51 17.86 6.96
N ASP A 138 -0.62 16.98 6.53
CA ASP A 138 0.43 17.33 5.58
C ASP A 138 -0.17 17.51 4.17
N THR A 139 0.44 18.37 3.36
CA THR A 139 -0.04 18.68 2.00
C THR A 139 0.82 17.94 0.98
N CYS A 140 0.20 17.17 0.08
CA CYS A 140 0.93 16.39 -0.93
C CYS A 140 0.58 16.85 -2.35
N ARG A 141 1.62 17.01 -3.17
CA ARG A 141 1.50 17.31 -4.60
C ARG A 141 2.02 16.12 -5.40
N ARG A 142 1.18 15.58 -6.28
CA ARG A 142 1.60 14.53 -7.23
C ARG A 142 2.61 15.12 -8.22
N LEU A 143 3.70 14.39 -8.46
CA LEU A 143 4.68 14.73 -9.47
C LEU A 143 4.19 14.29 -10.85
N ASP A 144 4.51 15.08 -11.88
CA ASP A 144 4.38 14.65 -13.27
C ASP A 144 5.43 13.58 -13.60
N ASP A 145 5.29 12.93 -14.76
CA ASP A 145 6.14 11.80 -15.15
C ASP A 145 7.63 12.17 -15.20
N ALA A 146 7.95 13.38 -15.68
CA ALA A 146 9.33 13.85 -15.78
C ALA A 146 9.95 14.09 -14.39
N ALA A 147 9.23 14.78 -13.50
CA ALA A 147 9.64 15.04 -12.13
C ALA A 147 9.71 13.75 -11.30
N ALA A 148 8.74 12.84 -11.47
CA ALA A 148 8.74 11.53 -10.82
C ALA A 148 9.97 10.73 -11.24
N CYS A 149 10.31 10.69 -12.54
CA CYS A 149 11.52 10.00 -12.99
C CYS A 149 12.82 10.63 -12.48
N ALA A 150 12.90 11.97 -12.40
CA ALA A 150 14.04 12.63 -11.77
C ALA A 150 14.17 12.21 -10.29
N ARG A 151 13.05 12.17 -9.56
CA ARG A 151 13.03 11.80 -8.14
C ARG A 151 13.32 10.32 -7.91
N TRP A 152 12.78 9.40 -8.73
CA TRP A 152 13.11 7.98 -8.66
C TRP A 152 14.60 7.69 -8.92
N ARG A 153 15.25 8.44 -9.81
CA ARG A 153 16.71 8.33 -10.01
C ARG A 153 17.49 8.79 -8.77
N PHE A 154 17.04 9.85 -8.09
CA PHE A 154 17.60 10.28 -6.82
C PHE A 154 17.41 9.22 -5.73
N LEU A 155 16.19 8.72 -5.55
CA LEU A 155 15.87 7.66 -4.59
C LEU A 155 16.69 6.38 -4.84
N ARG A 156 16.92 6.01 -6.10
CA ARG A 156 17.81 4.88 -6.44
C ARG A 156 19.23 5.12 -5.94
N ALA A 157 19.78 6.32 -6.13
CA ALA A 157 21.12 6.67 -5.67
C ALA A 157 21.21 6.72 -4.13
N GLU A 158 20.15 7.17 -3.46
CA GLU A 158 20.04 7.11 -2.00
C GLU A 158 20.04 5.66 -1.50
N ALA A 159 19.23 4.78 -2.08
CA ALA A 159 19.20 3.36 -1.71
C ALA A 159 20.54 2.65 -1.95
N GLU A 160 21.30 3.03 -2.98
CA GLU A 160 22.65 2.50 -3.19
C GLU A 160 23.59 2.88 -2.05
N ARG A 161 23.50 4.13 -1.58
CA ARG A 161 24.29 4.60 -0.43
C ARG A 161 23.86 3.87 0.84
N ASP A 162 22.57 3.74 1.08
CA ASP A 162 22.04 3.03 2.25
C ASP A 162 22.50 1.57 2.26
N LEU A 163 22.44 0.90 1.11
CA LEU A 163 22.97 -0.45 0.94
C LEU A 163 24.47 -0.54 1.26
N ARG A 164 25.26 0.44 0.82
CA ARG A 164 26.71 0.49 1.09
C ARG A 164 27.03 0.59 2.58
N PHE A 165 26.18 1.26 3.35
CA PHE A 165 26.35 1.48 4.79
C PHE A 165 25.44 0.59 5.65
N ALA A 166 24.70 -0.34 5.06
CA ALA A 166 23.78 -1.22 5.78
C ALA A 166 24.53 -2.19 6.71
N PHE A 167 23.99 -2.37 7.91
CA PHE A 167 24.45 -3.37 8.87
C PHE A 167 23.99 -4.77 8.45
N SER A 168 24.60 -5.83 9.02
CA SER A 168 24.31 -7.21 8.63
C SER A 168 22.86 -7.63 8.83
N ASP A 169 22.19 -7.09 9.85
CA ASP A 169 20.79 -7.33 10.18
C ASP A 169 19.81 -6.67 9.20
N THR A 170 20.20 -5.55 8.58
CA THR A 170 19.38 -4.75 7.65
C THR A 170 19.78 -4.91 6.18
N ARG A 171 20.89 -5.60 5.91
CA ARG A 171 21.48 -5.77 4.57
C ARG A 171 20.50 -6.29 3.53
N ALA A 172 19.77 -7.36 3.84
CA ALA A 172 18.83 -7.98 2.91
C ALA A 172 17.69 -7.02 2.50
N GLN A 173 17.20 -6.21 3.44
CA GLN A 173 16.16 -5.21 3.15
C GLN A 173 16.72 -4.10 2.25
N ALA A 174 17.92 -3.61 2.52
CA ALA A 174 18.56 -2.59 1.70
C ALA A 174 18.85 -3.09 0.26
N GLU A 175 19.23 -4.37 0.11
CA GLU A 175 19.42 -5.01 -1.20
C GLU A 175 18.11 -5.08 -1.99
N ALA A 176 17.02 -5.50 -1.34
CA ALA A 176 15.70 -5.56 -1.96
C ALA A 176 15.20 -4.17 -2.40
N GLU A 177 15.37 -3.15 -1.56
CA GLU A 177 14.94 -1.78 -1.86
C GLU A 177 15.76 -1.18 -3.02
N PHE A 178 17.07 -1.37 -3.02
CA PHE A 178 17.92 -0.93 -4.13
C PHE A 178 17.52 -1.62 -5.44
N ALA A 179 17.34 -2.95 -5.43
CA ALA A 179 16.92 -3.71 -6.61
C ALA A 179 15.56 -3.23 -7.16
N ARG A 180 14.59 -2.97 -6.27
CA ARG A 180 13.29 -2.41 -6.64
C ARG A 180 13.43 -1.07 -7.34
N ARG A 181 14.21 -0.14 -6.78
CA ARG A 181 14.42 1.20 -7.37
C ARG A 181 15.18 1.14 -8.70
N VAL A 182 16.08 0.17 -8.88
CA VAL A 182 16.74 -0.10 -10.16
C VAL A 182 15.73 -0.52 -11.23
N ASP A 183 14.84 -1.46 -10.93
CA ASP A 183 13.79 -1.89 -11.88
C ASP A 183 12.85 -0.74 -12.28
N ILE A 184 12.41 0.07 -11.30
CA ILE A 184 11.57 1.24 -11.57
C ILE A 184 12.25 2.19 -12.56
N VAL A 185 13.49 2.60 -12.28
CA VAL A 185 14.21 3.53 -13.15
C VAL A 185 14.45 2.91 -14.53
N ALA A 186 14.85 1.63 -14.59
CA ALA A 186 15.15 0.95 -15.85
C ALA A 186 13.91 0.70 -16.72
N ARG A 187 12.73 0.55 -16.12
CA ARG A 187 11.48 0.27 -16.84
C ARG A 187 10.76 1.52 -17.29
N TYR A 188 10.71 2.55 -16.46
CA TYR A 188 9.82 3.70 -16.66
C TYR A 188 10.54 5.00 -17.04
N CYS A 189 11.85 5.10 -16.80
CA CYS A 189 12.59 6.36 -16.90
C CYS A 189 13.71 6.32 -17.94
N ARG A 190 13.36 5.87 -19.16
CA ARG A 190 14.27 5.76 -20.31
C ARG A 190 14.33 7.05 -21.12
#